data_AF-A0A7Y2ZVA7-F1
#
_entry.id   AF-A0A7Y2ZVA7-F1
#
_cell.length_a   1.000
_cell.length_b   1.000
_cell.length_c   1.000
_cell.angle_alpha   90.00
_cell.angle_beta   90.00
_cell.angle_gamma   90.00
#
_symmetry.space_group_name_H-M   'P 1'
#
loop_
_entity.id
_entity.type
_entity.pdbx_description
1 polymer ?
#
loop_
_entity_poly.entity_id
_entity_poly.type
_entity_poly.pdbx_seq_one_letter_code
_entity_poly.pdbx_strand_id
1 'polypeptide(L)'
;MQEVKQTFFYAVVLIVGVLCLTTLILFLAGAPPIDAFKHIFLGSVGSWIKFTQVLMAWIPLTLCACGLVYTFRIGLWNIGIEGQVVAGAISATAILRMGAASTMPELFLVLAFFGGM
;
A
#
# COMPACT_ATOMS: atom_id res chain seq x y z
N MET A 1 -11.68 10.81 -26.91
CA MET A 1 -11.60 9.37 -27.26
C MET A 1 -10.18 8.87 -27.54
N GLN A 2 -9.30 9.64 -28.20
CA GLN A 2 -7.91 9.21 -28.43
C GLN A 2 -7.10 9.04 -27.14
N GLU A 3 -7.22 9.96 -26.19
CA GLU A 3 -6.50 9.85 -24.90
C GLU A 3 -6.90 8.61 -24.10
N VAL A 4 -8.20 8.27 -24.06
CA VAL A 4 -8.69 7.07 -23.35
C VAL A 4 -8.10 5.79 -23.95
N LYS A 5 -8.01 5.71 -25.30
CA LYS A 5 -7.40 4.56 -25.98
C LYS A 5 -5.91 4.44 -25.64
N GLN A 6 -5.22 5.57 -25.54
CA GLN A 6 -3.79 5.61 -25.23
C GLN A 6 -3.52 5.22 -23.78
N THR A 7 -4.29 5.73 -22.82
CA THR A 7 -4.20 5.32 -21.41
C THR A 7 -4.48 3.84 -21.23
N PHE A 8 -5.50 3.32 -21.92
CA PHE A 8 -5.82 1.89 -21.89
C PHE A 8 -4.67 1.03 -22.45
N PHE A 9 -4.09 1.45 -23.58
CA PHE A 9 -2.93 0.77 -24.15
C PHE A 9 -1.75 0.72 -23.18
N TYR A 10 -1.40 1.85 -22.54
CA TYR A 10 -0.33 1.87 -21.54
C TYR A 10 -0.63 0.96 -20.34
N ALA A 11 -1.86 0.97 -19.84
CA ALA A 11 -2.26 0.10 -18.74
C ALA A 11 -2.09 -1.39 -19.10
N VAL A 12 -2.51 -1.79 -20.30
CA VAL A 12 -2.35 -3.18 -20.79
C VAL A 12 -0.87 -3.54 -20.91
N VAL A 13 -0.06 -2.69 -21.53
CA VAL A 13 1.39 -2.92 -21.69
C VAL A 13 2.07 -3.07 -20.32
N LEU A 14 1.72 -2.23 -19.35
CA LEU A 14 2.27 -2.30 -17.99
C LEU A 14 1.86 -3.59 -17.29
N ILE A 15 0.58 -3.97 -17.35
CA ILE A 15 0.09 -5.21 -16.72
C ILE A 15 0.81 -6.42 -17.30
N VAL A 16 0.90 -6.51 -18.64
CA VAL A 16 1.60 -7.61 -19.31
C VAL A 16 3.08 -7.62 -18.94
N GLY A 17 3.73 -6.45 -18.98
CA GLY A 17 5.15 -6.31 -18.62
C GLY A 17 5.45 -6.78 -17.21
N VAL A 18 4.63 -6.37 -16.23
CA VAL A 18 4.77 -6.79 -14.83
C VAL A 18 4.57 -8.30 -14.67
N LEU A 19 3.56 -8.88 -15.33
CA LEU A 19 3.31 -10.32 -15.27
C LEU A 19 4.45 -11.13 -15.89
N CYS A 20 4.98 -10.69 -17.04
CA CYS A 20 6.12 -11.32 -17.70
C CYS A 20 7.38 -11.25 -16.84
N LEU A 21 7.70 -10.07 -16.30
CA LEU A 21 8.86 -9.88 -15.44
C LEU A 21 8.75 -10.73 -14.16
N THR A 22 7.59 -10.71 -13.51
CA THR A 22 7.34 -11.51 -12.30
C THR A 22 7.50 -13.00 -12.58
N THR A 23 6.92 -13.48 -13.69
CA THR A 23 7.03 -14.88 -14.12
C THR A 23 8.49 -15.28 -14.40
N LEU A 24 9.25 -14.40 -15.07
CA LEU A 24 10.67 -14.62 -15.34
C LEU A 24 11.46 -14.75 -14.03
N ILE A 25 11.25 -13.84 -13.07
CA ILE A 25 11.92 -13.88 -11.76
C ILE A 25 11.59 -15.17 -11.02
N LEU A 26 10.31 -15.57 -10.99
CA LEU A 26 9.87 -16.81 -10.34
C LEU A 26 10.49 -18.05 -10.98
N PHE A 27 10.56 -18.08 -12.32
CA PHE A 27 11.21 -19.16 -13.06
C PHE A 27 12.70 -19.25 -12.73
N LEU A 28 13.42 -18.12 -12.73
CA LEU A 28 14.84 -18.06 -12.36
C LEU A 28 15.10 -18.47 -10.90
N ALA A 29 14.14 -18.21 -10.01
CA ALA A 29 14.18 -18.63 -8.62
C ALA A 29 13.79 -20.11 -8.41
N GLY A 30 13.41 -20.84 -9.47
CA GLY A 30 12.92 -22.22 -9.38
C GLY A 30 11.54 -22.36 -8.73
N ALA A 31 10.79 -21.26 -8.58
CA ALA A 31 9.46 -21.24 -8.00
C ALA A 31 8.40 -21.41 -9.11
N PRO A 32 7.43 -22.34 -8.97
CA PRO A 32 6.35 -22.52 -9.95
C PRO A 32 5.48 -21.25 -10.03
N PRO A 33 5.43 -20.54 -11.18
CA PRO A 33 4.78 -19.23 -11.25
C PRO A 33 3.28 -19.28 -10.96
N ILE A 34 2.61 -20.33 -11.43
CA ILE A 34 1.17 -20.52 -11.25
C ILE A 34 0.82 -20.62 -9.76
N ASP A 35 1.58 -21.41 -9.00
CA ASP A 35 1.36 -21.56 -7.56
C ASP A 35 1.70 -20.26 -6.82
N ALA A 36 2.77 -19.55 -7.22
CA ALA A 36 3.10 -18.26 -6.64
C ALA A 36 1.96 -17.24 -6.83
N PHE A 37 1.40 -17.11 -8.04
CA PHE A 37 0.24 -16.24 -8.28
C PHE A 37 -0.99 -16.69 -7.49
N LYS A 38 -1.24 -18.00 -7.38
CA LYS A 38 -2.32 -18.55 -6.55
C LYS A 38 -2.13 -18.18 -5.08
N HIS A 39 -0.90 -18.27 -4.56
CA HIS A 39 -0.58 -17.87 -3.20
C HIS A 39 -0.72 -16.36 -2.98
N ILE A 40 -0.33 -15.51 -3.94
CA ILE A 40 -0.54 -14.06 -3.87
C ILE A 40 -2.04 -13.74 -3.82
N PHE A 41 -2.84 -14.40 -4.65
CA PHE A 41 -4.28 -14.20 -4.68
C PHE A 41 -4.95 -14.66 -3.37
N LEU A 42 -4.67 -15.89 -2.93
CA LEU A 42 -5.20 -16.42 -1.67
C LEU A 42 -4.66 -15.71 -0.44
N GLY A 43 -3.46 -15.12 -0.53
CA GLY A 43 -2.83 -14.31 0.50
C GLY A 43 -3.43 -12.92 0.63
N SER A 44 -3.95 -12.36 -0.46
CA SER A 44 -4.55 -11.02 -0.47
C SER A 44 -6.06 -11.03 -0.22
N VAL A 45 -6.81 -11.92 -0.88
CA VAL A 45 -8.30 -11.91 -0.83
C VAL A 45 -8.92 -13.21 -0.34
N GLY A 46 -8.11 -14.22 0.02
CA GLY A 46 -8.59 -15.56 0.39
C GLY A 46 -9.37 -15.65 1.71
N SER A 47 -9.51 -14.56 2.45
CA SER A 47 -10.37 -14.47 3.64
C SER A 47 -10.66 -13.00 3.97
N TRP A 48 -11.68 -12.75 4.79
CA TRP A 48 -12.00 -11.40 5.23
C TRP A 48 -10.84 -10.73 5.97
N ILE A 49 -10.13 -11.45 6.85
CA ILE A 49 -8.99 -10.89 7.59
C ILE A 49 -7.86 -10.46 6.66
N LYS A 50 -7.50 -11.29 5.68
CA LYS A 50 -6.47 -10.99 4.68
C LYS A 50 -6.85 -9.78 3.82
N PHE A 51 -8.11 -9.72 3.38
CA PHE A 51 -8.61 -8.58 2.62
C PHE A 51 -8.53 -7.28 3.42
N THR A 52 -8.91 -7.31 4.70
CA THR A 52 -8.78 -6.13 5.57
C THR A 52 -7.32 -5.71 5.79
N GLN A 53 -6.38 -6.66 5.87
CA GLN A 53 -4.94 -6.34 5.95
C GLN A 53 -4.44 -5.64 4.67
N VAL A 54 -4.91 -6.07 3.50
CA VAL A 54 -4.61 -5.37 2.24
C VAL A 54 -5.14 -3.94 2.29
N LEU A 55 -6.38 -3.73 2.73
CA LEU A 55 -6.96 -2.39 2.85
C LEU A 55 -6.23 -1.51 3.86
N MET A 56 -5.81 -2.06 5.00
CA MET A 56 -5.04 -1.33 6.02
C MET A 56 -3.74 -0.74 5.47
N ALA A 57 -3.07 -1.43 4.54
CA ALA A 57 -1.90 -0.90 3.86
C ALA A 57 -2.26 -0.02 2.66
N TRP A 58 -3.27 -0.40 1.88
CA TRP A 58 -3.62 0.26 0.62
C TRP A 58 -4.21 1.66 0.82
N ILE A 59 -5.05 1.86 1.83
CA ILE A 59 -5.67 3.16 2.12
C ILE A 59 -4.62 4.27 2.37
N PRO A 60 -3.68 4.14 3.32
CA PRO A 60 -2.70 5.20 3.57
C PRO A 60 -1.79 5.43 2.35
N LEU A 61 -1.35 4.38 1.66
CA LEU A 61 -0.51 4.51 0.47
C LEU A 61 -1.24 5.24 -0.66
N THR A 62 -2.53 4.98 -0.85
CA THR A 62 -3.34 5.66 -1.87
C THR A 62 -3.53 7.13 -1.53
N LEU A 63 -3.76 7.47 -0.26
CA LEU A 63 -3.85 8.87 0.19
C LEU A 63 -2.52 9.61 -0.05
N CYS A 64 -1.38 8.98 0.26
CA CYS A 64 -0.06 9.52 -0.06
C CYS A 64 0.12 9.73 -1.56
N ALA A 65 -0.24 8.75 -2.39
CA ALA A 65 -0.16 8.86 -3.85
C ALA A 65 -1.00 10.03 -4.38
N CYS A 66 -2.23 10.22 -3.87
CA CYS A 66 -3.07 11.36 -4.23
C CYS A 66 -2.39 12.71 -3.92
N GLY A 67 -1.72 12.82 -2.76
CA GLY A 67 -0.95 14.01 -2.39
C GLY A 67 0.25 14.25 -3.32
N LEU A 68 0.99 13.19 -3.65
CA LEU A 68 2.17 13.24 -4.52
C LEU A 68 1.84 13.66 -5.95
N VAL A 69 0.69 13.21 -6.49
CA VAL A 69 0.25 13.59 -7.83
C VAL A 69 0.23 15.11 -8.00
N TYR A 70 -0.21 15.87 -6.98
CA TYR A 70 -0.22 17.32 -7.05
C TYR A 70 1.20 17.91 -7.14
N THR A 71 2.12 17.44 -6.28
CA THR A 71 3.53 17.89 -6.26
C THR A 71 4.23 17.60 -7.59
N PHE A 72 4.04 16.39 -8.13
CA PHE A 72 4.63 16.01 -9.42
C PHE A 72 4.05 16.78 -10.60
N ARG A 73 2.76 17.14 -10.58
CA ARG A 73 2.15 17.93 -11.65
C ARG A 73 2.72 19.35 -11.79
N ILE A 74 3.25 19.91 -10.70
CA ILE A 74 3.92 21.23 -10.71
C ILE A 74 5.45 21.12 -10.87
N GLY A 75 5.96 19.93 -11.20
CA GLY A 75 7.40 19.69 -11.41
C GLY A 75 8.22 19.64 -10.12
N LEU A 76 7.57 19.59 -8.96
CA LEU A 76 8.24 19.42 -7.68
C LEU A 76 8.33 17.94 -7.33
N TRP A 77 9.42 17.55 -6.67
CA TRP A 77 9.62 16.21 -6.18
C TRP A 77 9.46 16.17 -4.66
N ASN A 78 8.66 15.23 -4.14
CA ASN A 78 8.52 15.00 -2.70
C ASN A 78 9.48 13.89 -2.25
N ILE A 79 10.40 14.22 -1.33
CA ILE A 79 11.38 13.27 -0.75
C ILE A 79 10.89 12.71 0.60
N GLY A 80 9.99 13.40 1.28
CA GLY A 80 9.68 13.17 2.70
C GLY A 80 8.50 12.24 2.98
N ILE A 81 7.73 11.85 1.96
CA ILE A 81 6.48 11.11 2.14
C ILE A 81 6.65 9.77 2.87
N GLU A 82 7.70 9.00 2.54
CA GLU A 82 7.99 7.73 3.22
C GLU A 82 8.32 7.97 4.70
N GLY A 83 9.11 9.02 4.99
CA GLY A 83 9.43 9.43 6.35
C GLY A 83 8.20 9.86 7.14
N GLN A 84 7.24 10.54 6.51
CA GLN A 84 5.98 10.94 7.14
C GLN A 84 5.12 9.72 7.50
N VAL A 85 4.99 8.77 6.58
CA VAL A 85 4.27 7.51 6.84
C VAL A 85 4.91 6.74 7.99
N VAL A 86 6.25 6.62 8.00
CA VAL A 86 6.99 5.93 9.06
C VAL A 86 6.88 6.68 10.40
N ALA A 87 7.01 8.00 10.41
CA ALA A 87 6.90 8.81 11.61
C ALA A 87 5.49 8.74 12.24
N GLY A 88 4.44 8.77 11.41
CA GLY A 88 3.06 8.56 11.85
C GLY A 88 2.88 7.15 12.43
N ALA A 89 3.38 6.12 11.76
CA ALA A 89 3.32 4.75 12.27
C ALA A 89 4.02 4.58 13.63
N ILE A 90 5.22 5.17 13.80
CA ILE A 90 5.96 5.17 15.07
C ILE A 90 5.15 5.88 16.15
N SER A 91 4.63 7.07 15.86
CA SER A 91 3.89 7.91 16.81
C SER A 91 2.58 7.25 17.26
N ALA A 92 1.79 6.73 16.32
CA ALA A 92 0.57 5.96 16.62
C ALA A 92 0.88 4.73 17.48
N THR A 93 1.93 3.97 17.13
CA THR A 93 2.33 2.78 17.89
C THR A 93 2.79 3.15 19.30
N ALA A 94 3.57 4.22 19.46
CA ALA A 94 4.01 4.71 20.76
C ALA A 94 2.82 5.08 21.66
N ILE A 95 1.83 5.80 21.13
CA ILE A 95 0.61 6.18 21.87
C ILE A 95 -0.19 4.94 22.28
N LEU A 96 -0.42 4.00 21.36
CA LEU A 96 -1.11 2.74 21.68
C LEU A 96 -0.37 1.95 22.76
N ARG A 97 0.98 1.94 22.71
CA ARG A 97 1.80 1.25 23.69
C ARG A 97 1.72 1.88 25.08
N MET A 98 1.66 3.22 25.16
CA MET A 98 1.42 3.93 26.43
C MET A 98 0.05 3.61 27.03
N GLY A 99 -0.96 3.41 26.18
CA GLY A 99 -2.33 3.09 26.57
C GLY A 99 -2.63 1.62 26.83
N ALA A 100 -1.66 0.71 26.65
CA ALA A 100 -1.92 -0.73 26.56
C ALA A 100 -2.58 -1.34 27.81
N ALA A 101 -2.34 -0.76 29.00
CA ALA A 101 -2.95 -1.18 30.27
C ALA A 101 -3.97 -0.17 30.81
N SER A 102 -4.35 0.83 30.02
CA SER A 102 -5.30 1.85 30.44
C SER A 102 -6.72 1.30 30.52
N THR A 103 -7.50 1.79 31.48
CA THR A 103 -8.96 1.58 31.56
C THR A 103 -9.74 2.41 30.53
N MET A 104 -9.07 3.29 29.78
CA MET A 104 -9.67 4.17 28.76
C MET A 104 -9.13 3.87 27.35
N PRO A 105 -9.39 2.68 26.78
CA PRO A 105 -8.85 2.30 25.47
C PRO A 105 -9.30 3.23 24.34
N GLU A 106 -10.52 3.76 24.41
CA GLU A 106 -11.06 4.69 23.41
C GLU A 106 -10.23 5.98 23.29
N LEU A 107 -9.77 6.52 24.42
CA LEU A 107 -8.93 7.71 24.43
C LEU A 107 -7.62 7.48 23.67
N PHE A 108 -6.95 6.35 23.92
CA PHE A 108 -5.69 6.03 23.25
C PHE A 108 -5.87 5.68 21.78
N LEU A 109 -7.02 5.14 21.38
CA LEU A 109 -7.35 4.96 19.96
C LEU A 109 -7.50 6.31 19.24
N VAL A 110 -8.21 7.27 19.86
CA VAL A 110 -8.35 8.63 19.30
C VAL A 110 -7.00 9.32 19.23
N LEU A 111 -6.21 9.29 20.31
CA LEU A 111 -4.87 9.89 20.31
C LEU A 111 -3.94 9.24 19.28
N ALA A 112 -3.99 7.92 19.12
CA ALA A 112 -3.18 7.21 18.14
C ALA A 112 -3.58 7.55 16.70
N PHE A 113 -4.88 7.75 16.44
CA PHE A 113 -5.35 8.24 15.14
C PHE A 113 -4.72 9.60 14.81
N PHE A 114 -4.75 10.56 15.76
CA PHE A 114 -4.13 11.88 15.56
C PHE A 114 -2.60 11.84 15.51
N GLY A 115 -1.96 10.98 16.29
CA GLY A 115 -0.51 10.80 16.24
C GLY A 115 -0.02 10.10 14.98
N GLY A 116 -0.90 9.36 14.29
CA GLY A 116 -0.60 8.68 13.03
C GLY A 116 -0.79 9.53 11.77
N MET A 117 -1.44 10.69 11.88
CA MET A 117 -1.65 11.64 10.78
C MET A 117 -0.42 12.53 10.51
#